data_AF-A0A1E3BAW1-F1
#
_entry.id   AF-A0A1E3BAW1-F1
#
_cell.length_a   1.000
_cell.length_b   1.000
_cell.length_c   1.000
_cell.angle_alpha   90.00
_cell.angle_beta   90.00
_cell.angle_gamma   90.00
#
_symmetry.space_group_name_H-M   'P 1'
#
loop_
_entity.id
_entity.type
_entity.pdbx_description
1 polymer ?
#
loop_
_entity_poly.entity_id
_entity_poly.type
_entity_poly.pdbx_seq_one_letter_code
_entity_poly.pdbx_strand_id
1 'polypeptide(L)'
;MFASMTLLVLPTLLPVNYTATSTLATVVNLILLRLLLLEFRAIVHMRQSYLHHPSRANAVTTILITEIPPHMWKSTTLKQVYTKYNGGTIDVILPKKEICDIKEIELNDLLKTLEGTRQNLPEKFGFTSTFWKSIKKTTPNLYFILAIYKLRKEVETLKSVAILRFPDLFTAHLVLQARASSAPLKMNAIAIDGEALDELSIYQNWRVRAVRILGTTAALNTLAIFWAIPIAMTGLLSQLVYLDAISPSLNVLSNRQISAIQGLAPQAALSILMYCFPLIIQLLAKSYPQFEQSEVEILIQRYYFVFLYIQATSSRYPRF
;
A
#
# COMPACT_ATOMS: atom_id res chain seq x y z
N MET A 1 29.29 25.23 2.05
CA MET A 1 30.58 25.73 2.57
C MET A 1 31.28 24.73 3.50
N PHE A 2 30.56 23.94 4.31
CA PHE A 2 31.19 22.94 5.20
C PHE A 2 31.69 21.63 4.56
N ALA A 3 31.18 21.22 3.39
CA ALA A 3 31.62 19.98 2.71
C ALA A 3 32.98 20.10 1.99
N SER A 4 33.47 21.33 1.77
CA SER A 4 34.72 21.56 1.02
C SER A 4 35.96 21.50 1.91
N MET A 5 35.81 21.74 3.23
CA MET A 5 36.95 21.70 4.17
C MET A 5 37.29 20.28 4.63
N THR A 6 36.33 19.36 4.68
CA THR A 6 36.57 17.97 5.11
C THR A 6 37.31 17.13 4.06
N LEU A 7 37.19 17.48 2.77
CA LEU A 7 37.88 16.81 1.66
C LEU A 7 39.38 17.13 1.60
N LEU A 8 39.82 18.24 2.20
CA LEU A 8 41.18 18.74 2.07
C LEU A 8 42.14 18.26 3.17
N VAL A 9 41.60 17.75 4.28
CA VAL A 9 42.38 17.35 5.48
C VAL A 9 42.56 15.82 5.58
N LEU A 10 41.80 15.03 4.81
CA LEU A 10 41.89 13.57 4.84
C LEU A 10 43.12 12.92 4.12
N PRO A 11 43.85 13.56 3.19
CA PRO A 11 44.90 12.85 2.44
C PRO A 11 46.24 12.73 3.18
N THR A 12 46.42 13.37 4.34
CA THR A 12 47.75 13.47 4.99
C THR A 12 48.08 12.34 5.97
N LEU A 13 47.19 11.38 6.22
CA LEU A 13 47.36 10.34 7.26
C LEU A 13 47.21 8.89 6.77
N LEU A 14 47.03 8.65 5.46
CA LEU A 14 46.81 7.30 4.91
C LEU A 14 47.79 7.00 3.76
N PRO A 15 48.20 5.72 3.57
CA PRO A 15 49.15 5.34 2.52
C PRO A 15 48.65 5.78 1.14
N VAL A 16 49.58 6.19 0.26
CA VAL A 16 49.32 6.81 -1.06
C VAL A 16 48.27 6.05 -1.87
N ASN A 17 48.26 4.72 -1.81
CA ASN A 17 47.29 3.86 -2.52
C ASN A 17 45.83 4.06 -2.06
N TYR A 18 45.58 4.36 -0.79
CA TYR A 18 44.24 4.59 -0.26
C TYR A 18 43.70 5.97 -0.67
N THR A 19 44.58 6.97 -0.73
CA THR A 19 44.20 8.32 -1.17
C THR A 19 43.81 8.35 -2.65
N ALA A 20 44.49 7.58 -3.49
CA ALA A 20 44.17 7.46 -4.92
C ALA A 20 42.81 6.77 -5.17
N THR A 21 42.48 5.71 -4.43
CA THR A 21 41.19 5.03 -4.58
C THR A 21 40.03 5.85 -4.02
N SER A 22 40.23 6.54 -2.90
CA SER A 22 39.23 7.44 -2.31
C SER A 22 38.93 8.63 -3.23
N THR A 23 39.97 9.27 -3.79
CA THR A 23 39.79 10.38 -4.73
C THR A 23 39.06 9.93 -6.00
N LEU A 24 39.45 8.80 -6.60
CA LEU A 24 38.72 8.23 -7.74
C LEU A 24 37.24 7.97 -7.41
N ALA A 25 36.94 7.37 -6.26
CA ALA A 25 35.58 7.11 -5.83
C ALA A 25 34.76 8.40 -5.67
N THR A 26 35.35 9.47 -5.12
CA THR A 26 34.68 10.77 -5.01
C THR A 26 34.38 11.38 -6.37
N VAL A 27 35.31 11.30 -7.33
CA VAL A 27 35.11 11.79 -8.70
C VAL A 27 33.98 11.03 -9.39
N VAL A 28 33.97 9.70 -9.29
CA VAL A 28 32.89 8.87 -9.85
C VAL A 28 31.54 9.22 -9.24
N ASN A 29 31.47 9.39 -7.92
CA ASN A 29 30.23 9.80 -7.24
C ASN A 29 29.75 11.19 -7.66
N LEU A 30 30.66 12.15 -7.88
CA LEU A 30 30.31 13.47 -8.39
C LEU A 30 29.78 13.42 -9.83
N ILE A 31 30.39 12.61 -10.69
CA ILE A 31 29.91 12.38 -12.07
C ILE A 31 28.51 11.76 -12.04
N LEU A 32 28.30 10.73 -11.22
CA LEU A 32 27.01 10.05 -11.08
C LEU A 32 25.94 11.00 -10.53
N LEU A 33 26.27 11.80 -9.51
CA LEU A 33 25.36 12.81 -8.97
C LEU A 33 24.99 13.85 -10.02
N ARG A 34 25.97 14.32 -10.81
CA ARG A 34 25.72 15.27 -11.90
C ARG A 34 24.81 14.67 -12.96
N LEU A 35 25.02 13.41 -13.34
CA LEU A 35 24.16 12.70 -14.30
C LEU A 35 22.74 12.57 -13.77
N LEU A 36 22.57 12.13 -12.51
CA LEU A 36 21.25 12.02 -11.87
C LEU A 36 20.51 13.37 -11.83
N LEU A 37 21.21 14.47 -11.52
CA LEU A 37 20.60 15.80 -11.51
C LEU A 37 20.17 16.27 -12.92
N LEU A 38 20.93 15.92 -13.96
CA LEU A 38 20.57 16.24 -15.34
C LEU A 38 19.35 15.45 -15.80
N GLU A 39 19.34 14.14 -15.55
CA GLU A 39 18.19 13.28 -15.88
C GLU A 39 16.95 13.69 -15.10
N PHE A 40 17.09 14.00 -13.81
CA PHE A 40 15.97 14.48 -13.01
C PHE A 40 15.36 15.76 -13.57
N ARG A 41 16.19 16.72 -14.01
CA ARG A 41 15.71 17.94 -14.69
C ARG A 41 15.00 17.62 -16.00
N ALA A 42 15.53 16.70 -16.80
CA ALA A 42 14.91 16.28 -18.06
C ALA A 42 13.54 15.63 -17.83
N ILE A 43 13.43 14.72 -16.85
CA ILE A 43 12.17 14.06 -16.47
C ILE A 43 11.14 15.09 -15.98
N VAL A 44 11.55 16.03 -15.13
CA VAL A 44 10.66 17.09 -14.65
C VAL A 44 10.18 17.96 -15.81
N HIS A 45 11.07 18.36 -16.72
CA HIS A 45 10.70 19.14 -17.89
C HIS A 45 9.72 18.39 -18.81
N MET A 46 10.00 17.12 -19.12
CA MET A 46 9.10 16.26 -19.90
C MET A 46 7.71 16.18 -19.26
N ARG A 47 7.64 15.92 -17.96
CA ARG A 47 6.38 15.86 -17.21
C ARG A 47 5.64 17.20 -17.24
N GLN A 48 6.34 18.32 -17.05
CA GLN A 48 5.74 19.64 -17.13
C GLN A 48 5.19 19.92 -18.53
N SER A 49 5.97 19.68 -19.59
CA SER A 49 5.49 19.85 -20.97
C SER A 49 4.29 18.97 -21.29
N TYR A 50 4.23 17.76 -20.71
CA TYR A 50 3.11 16.84 -20.87
C TYR A 50 1.84 17.35 -20.17
N LEU A 51 1.96 17.86 -18.92
CA LEU A 51 0.81 18.39 -18.16
C LEU A 51 0.30 19.73 -18.70
N HIS A 52 1.18 20.57 -19.24
CA HIS A 52 0.82 21.87 -19.81
C HIS A 52 0.29 21.80 -21.26
N HIS A 53 0.24 20.61 -21.86
CA HIS A 53 -0.34 20.45 -23.18
C HIS A 53 -1.82 20.89 -23.15
N PRO A 54 -2.27 21.80 -24.04
CA PRO A 54 -3.59 22.46 -23.93
C PRO A 54 -4.76 21.47 -23.95
N SER A 55 -4.63 20.35 -24.65
CA SER A 55 -5.62 19.28 -24.69
C SER A 55 -5.78 18.56 -23.35
N ARG A 56 -4.76 18.59 -22.47
CA ARG A 56 -4.75 17.91 -21.17
C ARG A 56 -5.03 18.85 -20.01
N ALA A 57 -4.63 20.12 -20.10
CA ALA A 57 -4.96 21.13 -19.10
C ALA A 57 -6.48 21.30 -18.92
N ASN A 58 -7.21 21.24 -20.04
CA ASN A 58 -8.68 21.31 -20.07
C ASN A 58 -9.35 19.92 -20.04
N ALA A 59 -8.60 18.85 -19.79
CA ALA A 59 -9.19 17.53 -19.70
C ALA A 59 -9.95 17.38 -18.39
N VAL A 60 -11.11 16.72 -18.47
CA VAL A 60 -11.92 16.42 -17.29
C VAL A 60 -11.18 15.40 -16.44
N THR A 61 -10.83 15.79 -15.23
CA THR A 61 -10.10 14.93 -14.28
C THR A 61 -11.03 14.43 -13.19
N THR A 62 -10.99 13.13 -12.96
CA THR A 62 -11.77 12.44 -11.92
C THR A 62 -10.97 12.30 -10.63
N ILE A 63 -11.57 12.71 -9.53
CA ILE A 63 -11.04 12.53 -8.18
C ILE A 63 -12.04 11.71 -7.37
N LEU A 64 -11.58 10.66 -6.71
CA LEU A 64 -12.34 9.93 -5.71
C LEU A 64 -12.06 10.52 -4.34
N ILE A 65 -13.13 10.76 -3.60
CA ILE A 65 -13.07 11.10 -2.19
C ILE A 65 -13.52 9.91 -1.40
N THR A 66 -12.70 9.50 -0.45
CA THR A 66 -12.99 8.43 0.50
C THR A 66 -13.15 8.98 1.92
N GLU A 67 -13.80 8.20 2.80
CA GLU A 67 -13.99 8.53 4.22
C GLU A 67 -14.81 9.81 4.44
N ILE A 68 -15.87 10.00 3.62
CA ILE A 68 -16.81 11.10 3.78
C ILE A 68 -17.70 10.86 5.01
N PRO A 69 -17.88 11.88 5.89
CA PRO A 69 -18.83 11.79 6.98
C PRO A 69 -20.28 11.63 6.46
N PRO A 70 -21.14 10.81 7.10
CA PRO A 70 -22.48 10.52 6.58
C PRO A 70 -23.39 11.76 6.46
N HIS A 71 -23.17 12.78 7.30
CA HIS A 71 -23.93 14.04 7.25
C HIS A 71 -23.57 14.92 6.03
N MET A 72 -22.37 14.74 5.47
CA MET A 72 -21.83 15.53 4.36
C MET A 72 -22.03 14.85 3.00
N TRP A 73 -22.54 13.61 3.00
CA TRP A 73 -22.80 12.82 1.79
C TRP A 73 -24.08 13.31 1.07
N LYS A 74 -24.03 14.55 0.57
CA LYS A 74 -25.06 15.16 -0.27
C LYS A 74 -24.36 15.89 -1.40
N SER A 75 -24.94 15.80 -2.61
CA SER A 75 -24.36 16.44 -3.79
C SER A 75 -24.27 17.96 -3.64
N THR A 76 -25.26 18.59 -3.01
CA THR A 76 -25.27 20.05 -2.77
C THR A 76 -24.20 20.49 -1.80
N THR A 77 -24.05 19.79 -0.68
CA THR A 77 -23.03 20.09 0.34
C THR A 77 -21.62 19.88 -0.21
N LEU A 78 -21.38 18.78 -0.93
CA LEU A 78 -20.08 18.53 -1.57
C LEU A 78 -19.75 19.58 -2.62
N LYS A 79 -20.72 19.99 -3.46
CA LYS A 79 -20.53 21.10 -4.40
C LYS A 79 -20.13 22.39 -3.66
N GLN A 80 -20.84 22.76 -2.60
CA GLN A 80 -20.52 23.95 -1.81
C GLN A 80 -19.12 23.92 -1.19
N VAL A 81 -18.64 22.76 -0.73
CA VAL A 81 -17.30 22.61 -0.17
C VAL A 81 -16.24 22.78 -1.26
N TYR A 82 -16.40 22.10 -2.40
CA TYR A 82 -15.35 22.06 -3.42
C TYR A 82 -15.38 23.25 -4.38
N THR A 83 -16.51 23.93 -4.57
CA THR A 83 -16.57 25.17 -5.35
C THR A 83 -15.74 26.29 -4.72
N LYS A 84 -15.44 26.24 -3.42
CA LYS A 84 -14.59 27.24 -2.75
C LYS A 84 -13.14 27.26 -3.23
N TYR A 85 -12.65 26.19 -3.86
CA TYR A 85 -11.24 26.13 -4.29
C TYR A 85 -10.95 27.01 -5.51
N ASN A 86 -11.81 27.01 -6.53
CA ASN A 86 -11.58 27.78 -7.76
C ASN A 86 -12.87 28.33 -8.40
N GLY A 87 -14.01 28.29 -7.71
CA GLY A 87 -15.29 28.80 -8.21
C GLY A 87 -15.91 28.04 -9.40
N GLY A 88 -15.22 27.03 -9.94
CA GLY A 88 -15.65 26.26 -11.11
C GLY A 88 -16.86 25.36 -10.87
N THR A 89 -17.53 24.99 -11.96
CA THR A 89 -18.61 23.99 -11.97
C THR A 89 -18.02 22.60 -11.76
N ILE A 90 -18.40 21.97 -10.64
CA ILE A 90 -17.93 20.62 -10.28
C ILE A 90 -19.11 19.67 -10.39
N ASP A 91 -18.90 18.58 -11.11
CA ASP A 91 -19.89 17.50 -11.16
C ASP A 91 -19.59 16.47 -10.07
N VAL A 92 -20.64 16.08 -9.34
CA VAL A 92 -20.55 15.23 -8.15
C VAL A 92 -21.39 13.99 -8.39
N ILE A 93 -20.71 12.85 -8.47
CA ILE A 93 -21.31 11.55 -8.71
C ILE A 93 -21.25 10.77 -7.39
N LEU A 94 -22.42 10.40 -6.88
CA LEU A 94 -22.57 9.57 -5.69
C LEU A 94 -22.78 8.13 -6.15
N PRO A 95 -21.76 7.27 -6.05
CA PRO A 95 -21.88 5.91 -6.57
C PRO A 95 -22.82 5.08 -5.68
N LYS A 96 -23.55 4.14 -6.29
CA LYS A 96 -24.50 3.24 -5.61
C LYS A 96 -25.58 3.95 -4.77
N LYS A 97 -25.97 5.16 -5.16
CA LYS A 97 -26.99 5.94 -4.45
C LYS A 97 -28.31 5.18 -4.29
N GLU A 98 -28.81 4.56 -5.37
CA GLU A 98 -30.05 3.77 -5.35
C GLU A 98 -29.99 2.62 -4.33
N ILE A 99 -28.87 1.90 -4.29
CA ILE A 99 -28.65 0.80 -3.34
C ILE A 99 -28.60 1.33 -1.90
N CYS A 100 -27.98 2.49 -1.69
CA CYS A 100 -27.91 3.13 -0.38
C CYS A 100 -29.30 3.54 0.12
N ASP A 101 -30.13 4.12 -0.76
CA ASP A 101 -31.49 4.56 -0.43
C ASP A 101 -32.36 3.35 -0.04
N ILE A 102 -32.27 2.24 -0.78
CA ILE A 102 -32.97 0.98 -0.46
C ILE A 102 -32.57 0.46 0.93
N LYS A 103 -31.27 0.40 1.23
CA LYS A 103 -30.76 -0.08 2.53
C LYS A 103 -31.12 0.85 3.67
N GLU A 104 -31.24 2.14 3.42
CA GLU A 104 -31.68 3.12 4.43
C GLU A 104 -33.17 2.97 4.74
N ILE A 105 -34.01 2.66 3.75
CA ILE A 105 -35.41 2.33 3.96
C ILE A 105 -35.54 1.05 4.80
N GLU A 106 -34.81 -0.01 4.45
CA GLU A 106 -34.77 -1.27 5.20
C GLU A 106 -34.31 -1.04 6.65
N LEU A 107 -33.27 -0.23 6.85
CA LEU A 107 -32.79 0.13 8.19
C LEU A 107 -33.85 0.86 9.01
N ASN A 108 -34.57 1.81 8.40
CA ASN A 108 -35.63 2.56 9.06
C ASN A 108 -36.84 1.68 9.40
N ASP A 109 -37.18 0.72 8.56
CA ASP A 109 -38.25 -0.24 8.81
C ASP A 109 -37.92 -1.17 9.99
N LEU A 110 -36.68 -1.68 10.04
CA LEU A 110 -36.19 -2.45 11.18
C LEU A 110 -36.14 -1.65 12.49
N LEU A 111 -35.75 -0.38 12.42
CA LEU A 111 -35.74 0.51 13.59
C LEU A 111 -37.16 0.74 14.13
N LYS A 112 -38.13 1.04 13.25
CA LYS A 112 -39.53 1.20 13.63
C LYS A 112 -40.10 -0.07 14.26
N THR A 113 -39.77 -1.25 13.70
CA THR A 113 -40.21 -2.55 14.21
C THR A 113 -39.67 -2.80 15.62
N LEU A 114 -38.41 -2.44 15.88
CA LEU A 114 -37.84 -2.51 17.22
C LEU A 114 -38.51 -1.54 18.20
N GLU A 115 -38.77 -0.29 17.79
CA GLU A 115 -39.41 0.71 18.65
C GLU A 115 -40.83 0.28 19.04
N GLY A 116 -41.62 -0.23 18.08
CA GLY A 116 -42.95 -0.77 18.34
C GLY A 116 -42.91 -1.98 19.27
N THR A 117 -41.92 -2.86 19.13
CA THR A 117 -41.74 -4.01 20.04
C THR A 117 -41.33 -3.56 21.44
N ARG A 118 -40.50 -2.51 21.56
CA ARG A 118 -40.05 -1.95 22.84
C ARG A 118 -41.19 -1.28 23.61
N GLN A 119 -42.09 -0.57 22.95
CA GLN A 119 -43.23 0.08 23.60
C GLN A 119 -44.23 -0.92 24.20
N ASN A 120 -44.29 -2.14 23.67
CA ASN A 120 -45.14 -3.22 24.19
C ASN A 120 -44.56 -3.95 25.41
N LEU A 121 -43.39 -3.55 25.94
CA LEU A 121 -42.82 -4.13 27.16
C LEU A 121 -43.36 -3.41 28.42
N PRO A 122 -43.94 -4.14 29.40
CA PRO A 122 -44.40 -3.53 30.64
C PRO A 122 -43.23 -2.95 31.47
N GLU A 123 -43.37 -1.70 31.92
CA GLU A 123 -42.34 -0.92 32.64
C GLU A 123 -41.92 -1.46 34.01
N LYS A 124 -42.63 -2.46 34.58
CA LYS A 124 -42.34 -3.00 35.91
C LYS A 124 -41.81 -4.43 35.83
N PHE A 125 -40.48 -4.58 35.82
CA PHE A 125 -39.82 -5.88 35.95
C PHE A 125 -39.40 -6.14 37.41
N GLY A 126 -40.16 -7.02 38.08
CA GLY A 126 -39.73 -7.65 39.34
C GLY A 126 -38.74 -8.78 39.06
N PHE A 127 -37.63 -8.80 39.81
CA PHE A 127 -36.52 -9.73 39.67
C PHE A 127 -36.92 -11.11 40.26
N THR A 128 -37.60 -11.97 39.50
CA THR A 128 -37.89 -13.36 39.91
C THR A 128 -37.28 -14.38 38.95
N SER A 129 -37.08 -15.62 39.40
CA SER A 129 -36.35 -16.68 38.66
C SER A 129 -36.97 -17.05 37.29
N THR A 130 -38.21 -16.64 37.03
CA THR A 130 -38.89 -16.73 35.72
C THR A 130 -38.30 -15.76 34.67
N PHE A 131 -37.50 -14.78 35.10
CA PHE A 131 -36.82 -13.78 34.26
C PHE A 131 -35.84 -14.43 33.27
N TRP A 132 -35.06 -15.44 33.70
CA TRP A 132 -34.12 -16.14 32.81
C TRP A 132 -34.83 -17.00 31.74
N LYS A 133 -36.01 -17.54 32.04
CA LYS A 133 -36.85 -18.23 31.04
C LYS A 133 -37.49 -17.25 30.04
N SER A 134 -37.82 -16.03 30.47
CA SER A 134 -38.33 -14.97 29.60
C SER A 134 -37.23 -14.36 28.72
N ILE A 135 -36.02 -14.17 29.25
CA ILE A 135 -34.84 -13.75 28.50
C ILE A 135 -34.49 -14.75 27.39
N LYS A 136 -34.56 -16.05 27.66
CA LYS A 136 -34.30 -17.10 26.65
C LYS A 136 -35.34 -17.15 25.52
N LYS A 137 -36.59 -16.71 25.77
CA LYS A 137 -37.64 -16.60 24.75
C LYS A 137 -37.52 -15.31 23.91
N THR A 138 -36.74 -14.35 24.42
CA THR A 138 -36.40 -13.07 23.78
C THR A 138 -35.06 -13.14 23.01
N THR A 139 -34.73 -14.30 22.45
CA THR A 139 -33.63 -14.47 21.47
C THR A 139 -33.80 -13.68 20.15
N PRO A 140 -35.00 -13.31 19.64
CA PRO A 140 -35.08 -12.55 18.38
C PRO A 140 -34.54 -11.11 18.48
N ASN A 141 -34.55 -10.47 19.65
CA ASN A 141 -34.07 -9.08 19.77
C ASN A 141 -32.58 -8.92 19.47
N LEU A 142 -31.76 -9.92 19.80
CA LEU A 142 -30.31 -9.86 19.55
C LEU A 142 -29.99 -9.97 18.05
N TYR A 143 -30.72 -10.84 17.34
CA TYR A 143 -30.62 -10.94 15.89
C TYR A 143 -31.00 -9.62 15.21
N PHE A 144 -32.10 -8.97 15.62
CA PHE A 144 -32.51 -7.66 15.10
C PHE A 144 -31.46 -6.57 15.38
N ILE A 145 -30.91 -6.51 16.60
CA ILE A 145 -29.87 -5.55 16.96
C ILE A 145 -28.61 -5.76 16.11
N LEU A 146 -28.19 -7.02 15.91
CA LEU A 146 -27.04 -7.35 15.06
C LEU A 146 -27.31 -7.04 13.58
N ALA A 147 -28.52 -7.31 13.09
CA ALA A 147 -28.93 -6.98 11.73
C ALA A 147 -28.90 -5.46 11.49
N ILE A 148 -29.45 -4.67 12.43
CA ILE A 148 -29.40 -3.20 12.39
C ILE A 148 -27.96 -2.70 12.42
N TYR A 149 -27.12 -3.25 13.30
CA TYR A 149 -25.72 -2.87 13.37
C TYR A 149 -24.98 -3.17 12.05
N LYS A 150 -25.20 -4.35 11.47
CA LYS A 150 -24.61 -4.76 10.19
C LYS A 150 -25.08 -3.85 9.05
N LEU A 151 -26.38 -3.62 8.95
CA LEU A 151 -26.98 -2.81 7.89
C LEU A 151 -26.57 -1.33 8.00
N ARG A 152 -26.55 -0.78 9.22
CA ARG A 152 -26.02 0.57 9.50
C ARG A 152 -24.57 0.72 9.06
N LYS A 153 -23.73 -0.27 9.36
CA LYS A 153 -22.32 -0.29 8.94
C LYS A 153 -22.18 -0.34 7.41
N GLU A 154 -23.02 -1.12 6.73
CA GLU A 154 -23.03 -1.18 5.26
C GLU A 154 -23.45 0.17 4.65
N VAL A 155 -24.49 0.81 5.18
CA VAL A 155 -24.91 2.15 4.75
C VAL A 155 -23.80 3.18 4.99
N GLU A 156 -23.15 3.16 6.16
CA GLU A 156 -22.02 4.05 6.45
C GLU A 156 -20.84 3.84 5.48
N THR A 157 -20.54 2.59 5.10
CA THR A 157 -19.49 2.32 4.11
C THR A 157 -19.86 2.83 2.72
N LEU A 158 -21.11 2.72 2.30
CA LEU A 158 -21.59 3.27 1.02
C LEU A 158 -21.55 4.80 1.00
N LYS A 159 -21.97 5.45 2.10
CA LYS A 159 -21.95 6.92 2.27
C LYS A 159 -20.55 7.51 2.46
N SER A 160 -19.50 6.69 2.44
CA SER A 160 -18.12 7.16 2.64
C SER A 160 -17.41 7.57 1.35
N VAL A 161 -18.04 7.39 0.19
CA VAL A 161 -17.40 7.53 -1.13
C VAL A 161 -18.16 8.50 -2.01
N ALA A 162 -17.44 9.37 -2.72
CA ALA A 162 -17.97 10.19 -3.81
C ALA A 162 -16.92 10.39 -4.91
N ILE A 163 -17.37 10.57 -6.14
CA ILE A 163 -16.52 10.88 -7.30
C ILE A 163 -16.80 12.33 -7.70
N LEU A 164 -15.74 13.12 -7.84
CA LEU A 164 -15.78 14.49 -8.34
C LEU A 164 -15.15 14.55 -9.73
N ARG A 165 -15.80 15.27 -10.63
CA ARG A 165 -15.25 15.61 -11.95
C ARG A 165 -14.98 17.09 -11.99
N PHE A 166 -13.72 17.43 -12.21
CA PHE A 166 -13.25 18.80 -12.36
C PHE A 166 -13.05 19.12 -13.84
N PRO A 167 -13.46 20.30 -14.31
CA PRO A 167 -13.26 20.72 -15.70
C PRO A 167 -11.81 21.12 -15.99
N ASP A 168 -11.01 21.36 -14.94
CA ASP A 168 -9.65 21.86 -15.02
C ASP A 168 -8.71 21.00 -14.17
N LEU A 169 -7.59 20.61 -14.77
CA LEU A 169 -6.55 19.77 -14.16
C LEU A 169 -5.89 20.49 -12.96
N PHE A 170 -5.76 21.80 -13.01
CA PHE A 170 -5.14 22.57 -11.93
C PHE A 170 -6.00 22.52 -10.66
N THR A 171 -7.30 22.76 -10.80
CA THR A 171 -8.27 22.66 -9.68
C THR A 171 -8.27 21.27 -9.06
N ALA A 172 -8.20 20.21 -9.87
CA ALA A 172 -8.09 18.85 -9.39
C ALA A 172 -6.82 18.63 -8.57
N HIS A 173 -5.66 19.05 -9.08
CA HIS A 173 -4.41 18.93 -8.32
C HIS A 173 -4.39 19.75 -7.04
N LEU A 174 -5.02 20.92 -7.00
CA LEU A 174 -5.19 21.70 -5.77
C LEU A 174 -5.99 20.91 -4.74
N VAL A 175 -7.09 20.26 -5.14
CA VAL A 175 -7.91 19.45 -4.23
C VAL A 175 -7.16 18.22 -3.70
N LEU A 176 -6.29 17.61 -4.51
CA LEU A 176 -5.46 16.49 -4.07
C LEU A 176 -4.42 16.90 -3.02
N GLN A 177 -3.93 18.14 -3.09
CA GLN A 177 -2.94 18.66 -2.16
C GLN A 177 -3.57 19.31 -0.92
N ALA A 178 -4.76 19.90 -1.08
CA ALA A 178 -5.46 20.56 0.00
C ALA A 178 -6.30 19.59 0.82
N ARG A 179 -6.23 19.72 2.15
CA ARG A 179 -7.05 18.90 3.04
C ARG A 179 -8.42 19.57 3.25
N ALA A 180 -9.49 18.87 2.86
CA ALA A 180 -10.86 19.39 2.96
C ALA A 180 -11.47 19.29 4.37
N SER A 181 -10.96 18.40 5.24
CA SER A 181 -11.50 18.18 6.60
C SER A 181 -10.51 18.57 7.70
N SER A 182 -11.02 19.14 8.79
CA SER A 182 -10.24 19.38 10.02
C SER A 182 -9.94 18.09 10.79
N ALA A 183 -10.76 17.06 10.63
CA ALA A 183 -10.56 15.77 11.26
C ALA A 183 -9.54 14.94 10.47
N PRO A 184 -8.58 14.27 11.13
CA PRO A 184 -7.64 13.39 10.45
C PRO A 184 -8.38 12.18 9.84
N LEU A 185 -7.89 11.68 8.69
CA LEU A 185 -8.44 10.51 7.99
C LEU A 185 -9.93 10.66 7.64
N LYS A 186 -10.32 11.87 7.20
CA LYS A 186 -11.65 12.12 6.64
C LYS A 186 -11.51 12.91 5.36
N MET A 187 -12.37 12.62 4.40
CA MET A 187 -12.41 13.30 3.09
C MET A 187 -11.06 13.26 2.37
N ASN A 188 -10.45 12.07 2.29
CA ASN A 188 -9.21 11.89 1.58
C ASN A 188 -9.45 11.90 0.07
N ALA A 189 -8.71 12.73 -0.68
CA ALA A 189 -8.84 12.87 -2.13
C ALA A 189 -7.76 12.05 -2.84
N ILE A 190 -8.16 11.28 -3.85
CA ILE A 190 -7.30 10.37 -4.62
C ILE A 190 -7.58 10.60 -6.11
N ALA A 191 -6.52 10.82 -6.89
CA ALA A 191 -6.62 10.95 -8.34
C ALA A 191 -6.85 9.58 -8.95
N ILE A 192 -7.77 9.47 -9.92
CA ILE A 192 -8.04 8.21 -10.59
C ILE A 192 -8.18 8.46 -12.09
N ASP A 193 -7.61 7.56 -12.87
CA ASP A 193 -7.91 7.43 -14.29
C ASP A 193 -9.12 6.49 -14.46
N GLY A 194 -10.18 6.97 -15.11
CA GLY A 194 -11.55 6.45 -14.99
C GLY A 194 -11.82 5.02 -15.48
N GLU A 195 -10.80 4.27 -15.90
CA GLU A 195 -10.95 2.98 -16.60
C GLU A 195 -10.65 1.75 -15.74
N ALA A 196 -9.96 1.89 -14.60
CA ALA A 196 -9.38 0.74 -13.87
C ALA A 196 -9.77 0.64 -12.38
N LEU A 197 -11.00 0.98 -12.03
CA LEU A 197 -11.43 0.97 -10.63
C LEU A 197 -11.94 -0.39 -10.14
N ASP A 198 -11.26 -0.97 -9.14
CA ASP A 198 -11.78 -2.13 -8.40
C ASP A 198 -12.85 -1.69 -7.40
N GLU A 199 -14.12 -1.95 -7.72
CA GLU A 199 -15.28 -1.56 -6.90
C GLU A 199 -15.21 -2.06 -5.45
N LEU A 200 -14.61 -3.23 -5.22
CA LEU A 200 -14.57 -3.85 -3.88
C LEU A 200 -13.53 -3.20 -2.96
N SER A 201 -12.48 -2.60 -3.52
CA SER A 201 -11.45 -1.86 -2.77
C SER A 201 -11.96 -0.51 -2.26
N ILE A 202 -12.93 0.08 -2.97
CA ILE A 202 -13.43 1.44 -2.77
C ILE A 202 -14.21 1.58 -1.46
N TYR A 203 -15.12 0.65 -1.19
CA TYR A 203 -16.07 0.73 -0.06
C TYR A 203 -15.53 0.12 1.24
N GLN A 204 -14.23 -0.07 1.37
CA GLN A 204 -13.64 -0.65 2.58
C GLN A 204 -13.50 0.37 3.69
N ASN A 205 -13.83 -0.06 4.92
CA ASN A 205 -13.61 0.74 6.11
C ASN A 205 -12.10 0.94 6.34
N TRP A 206 -11.70 2.14 6.78
CA TRP A 206 -10.31 2.53 7.00
C TRP A 206 -9.56 1.54 7.92
N ARG A 207 -10.24 1.00 8.94
CA ARG A 207 -9.67 0.00 9.86
C ARG A 207 -9.37 -1.31 9.16
N VAL A 208 -10.30 -1.79 8.34
CA VAL A 208 -10.12 -3.04 7.58
C VAL A 208 -8.99 -2.86 6.58
N ARG A 209 -8.93 -1.70 5.91
CA ARG A 209 -7.82 -1.34 5.03
C ARG A 209 -6.49 -1.32 5.79
N ALA A 210 -6.43 -0.65 6.94
CA ALA A 210 -5.22 -0.59 7.76
C ALA A 210 -4.73 -1.99 8.20
N VAL A 211 -5.64 -2.86 8.65
CA VAL A 211 -5.30 -4.24 9.03
C VAL A 211 -4.81 -5.06 7.83
N ARG A 212 -5.42 -4.92 6.65
CA ARG A 212 -4.97 -5.60 5.42
C ARG A 212 -3.61 -5.09 4.96
N ILE A 213 -3.36 -3.78 5.02
CA ILE A 213 -2.05 -3.18 4.71
C ILE A 213 -0.98 -3.68 5.67
N LEU A 214 -1.28 -3.70 6.97
CA LEU A 214 -0.37 -4.18 7.99
C LEU A 214 -0.11 -5.69 7.83
N GLY A 215 -1.15 -6.48 7.57
CA GLY A 215 -1.03 -7.92 7.36
C GLY A 215 -0.22 -8.29 6.12
N THR A 216 -0.47 -7.63 4.98
CA THR A 216 0.29 -7.84 3.74
C THR A 216 1.75 -7.39 3.90
N THR A 217 1.99 -6.24 4.53
CA THR A 217 3.35 -5.75 4.83
C THR A 217 4.09 -6.71 5.77
N ALA A 218 3.44 -7.19 6.82
CA ALA A 218 4.02 -8.18 7.73
C ALA A 218 4.33 -9.49 7.00
N ALA A 219 3.41 -9.98 6.15
CA ALA A 219 3.61 -11.19 5.36
C ALA A 219 4.81 -11.06 4.40
N LEU A 220 4.95 -9.91 3.71
CA LEU A 220 6.08 -9.64 2.83
C LEU A 220 7.42 -9.60 3.60
N ASN A 221 7.44 -8.99 4.78
CA ASN A 221 8.63 -8.97 5.64
C ASN A 221 9.00 -10.37 6.15
N THR A 222 8.02 -11.15 6.61
CA THR A 222 8.24 -12.54 7.05
C THR A 222 8.75 -13.40 5.89
N LEU A 223 8.17 -13.24 4.70
CA LEU A 223 8.64 -13.91 3.49
C LEU A 223 10.11 -13.56 3.21
N ALA A 224 10.48 -12.28 3.25
CA ALA A 224 11.85 -11.83 3.00
C ALA A 224 12.87 -12.43 3.99
N ILE A 225 12.50 -12.58 5.26
CA ILE A 225 13.33 -13.23 6.29
C ILE A 225 13.46 -14.73 6.01
N PHE A 226 12.34 -15.41 5.76
CA PHE A 226 12.34 -16.85 5.46
C PHE A 226 13.13 -17.17 4.19
N TRP A 227 13.11 -16.27 3.21
CA TRP A 227 13.86 -16.39 1.96
C TRP A 227 15.38 -16.31 2.13
N ALA A 228 15.89 -15.87 3.30
CA ALA A 228 17.31 -15.94 3.60
C ALA A 228 17.83 -17.38 3.68
N ILE A 229 16.98 -18.34 4.08
CA ILE A 229 17.34 -19.77 4.21
C ILE A 229 17.75 -20.37 2.86
N PRO A 230 16.93 -20.32 1.79
CA PRO A 230 17.33 -20.87 0.49
C PRO A 230 18.52 -20.12 -0.11
N ILE A 231 18.65 -18.80 0.14
CA ILE A 231 19.84 -18.04 -0.30
C ILE A 231 21.10 -18.57 0.40
N ALA A 232 21.05 -18.81 1.71
CA ALA A 232 22.17 -19.37 2.46
C ALA A 232 22.56 -20.76 1.94
N MET A 233 21.58 -21.60 1.55
CA MET A 233 21.87 -22.88 0.91
C MET A 233 22.64 -22.73 -0.41
N THR A 234 22.32 -21.73 -1.24
CA THR A 234 23.12 -21.44 -2.45
C THR A 234 24.55 -21.00 -2.12
N GLY A 235 24.73 -20.27 -1.02
CA GLY A 235 26.06 -19.92 -0.50
C GLY A 235 26.88 -21.14 -0.06
N LEU A 236 26.24 -22.10 0.62
CA LEU A 236 26.88 -23.37 0.98
C LEU A 236 27.29 -24.18 -0.26
N LEU A 237 26.46 -24.17 -1.31
CA LEU A 237 26.81 -24.80 -2.60
C LEU A 237 28.08 -24.17 -3.21
N SER A 238 28.33 -22.88 -2.97
CA SER A 238 29.53 -22.19 -3.46
C SER A 238 30.81 -22.62 -2.73
N GLN A 239 30.70 -23.42 -1.66
CA GLN A 239 31.80 -23.84 -0.79
C GLN A 239 31.89 -25.38 -0.69
N LEU A 240 31.53 -26.10 -1.76
CA LEU A 240 31.49 -27.57 -1.77
C LEU A 240 32.81 -28.25 -1.36
N VAL A 241 33.97 -27.66 -1.71
CA VAL A 241 35.30 -28.17 -1.32
C VAL A 241 35.47 -28.26 0.21
N TYR A 242 34.82 -27.39 0.99
CA TYR A 242 34.88 -27.45 2.46
C TYR A 242 33.88 -28.46 3.04
N LEU A 243 32.78 -28.74 2.34
CA LEU A 243 31.77 -29.73 2.74
C LEU A 243 32.19 -31.18 2.40
N ASP A 244 32.99 -31.36 1.36
CA ASP A 244 33.60 -32.64 0.98
C ASP A 244 34.49 -33.20 2.11
N ALA A 245 35.18 -32.31 2.84
CA ALA A 245 35.99 -32.69 4.00
C ALA A 245 35.18 -33.24 5.20
N ILE A 246 33.86 -33.00 5.24
CA ILE A 246 33.00 -33.28 6.41
C ILE A 246 31.99 -34.41 6.13
N SER A 247 31.64 -34.68 4.86
CA SER A 247 30.60 -35.67 4.53
C SER A 247 31.11 -36.81 3.63
N PRO A 248 30.89 -38.09 4.00
CA PRO A 248 31.38 -39.24 3.23
C PRO A 248 30.64 -39.45 1.90
N SER A 249 29.53 -38.75 1.65
CA SER A 249 28.68 -38.90 0.46
C SER A 249 29.19 -38.16 -0.78
N LEU A 250 30.14 -37.22 -0.65
CA LEU A 250 30.72 -36.47 -1.78
C LEU A 250 32.00 -37.10 -2.36
N ASN A 251 32.57 -38.10 -1.68
CA ASN A 251 33.83 -38.78 -2.04
C ASN A 251 33.79 -39.57 -3.37
N VAL A 252 32.64 -39.58 -4.06
CA VAL A 252 32.41 -40.28 -5.34
C VAL A 252 32.76 -39.39 -6.56
N LEU A 253 32.86 -38.06 -6.36
CA LEU A 253 33.04 -37.09 -7.45
C LEU A 253 34.51 -36.70 -7.64
N SER A 254 34.92 -36.48 -8.90
CA SER A 254 36.28 -36.03 -9.21
C SER A 254 36.48 -34.53 -8.90
N ASN A 255 37.69 -34.13 -8.50
CA ASN A 255 38.04 -32.73 -8.18
C ASN A 255 37.67 -31.71 -9.28
N ARG A 256 37.71 -32.12 -10.56
CA ARG A 256 37.32 -31.26 -11.70
C ARG A 256 35.79 -31.06 -11.79
N GLN A 257 35.01 -32.08 -11.43
CA GLN A 257 33.55 -31.98 -11.40
C GLN A 257 33.09 -31.15 -10.20
N ILE A 258 33.72 -31.31 -9.03
CA ILE A 258 33.42 -30.52 -7.84
C ILE A 258 33.65 -29.03 -8.10
N SER A 259 34.79 -28.66 -8.70
CA SER A 259 35.07 -27.26 -9.02
C SER A 259 34.15 -26.68 -10.09
N ALA A 260 33.77 -27.47 -11.10
CA ALA A 260 32.80 -27.06 -12.12
C ALA A 260 31.40 -26.84 -11.52
N ILE A 261 30.92 -27.76 -10.67
CA ILE A 261 29.63 -27.65 -9.98
C ILE A 261 29.65 -26.46 -9.01
N GLN A 262 30.73 -26.28 -8.27
CA GLN A 262 30.87 -25.17 -7.32
C GLN A 262 30.90 -23.80 -8.00
N GLY A 263 31.38 -23.69 -9.24
CA GLY A 263 31.32 -22.45 -10.02
C GLY A 263 29.96 -22.16 -10.65
N LEU A 264 29.26 -23.20 -11.13
CA LEU A 264 28.04 -23.03 -11.93
C LEU A 264 26.73 -23.21 -11.13
N ALA A 265 26.67 -24.20 -10.25
CA ALA A 265 25.45 -24.57 -9.54
C ALA A 265 24.93 -23.47 -8.60
N PRO A 266 25.76 -22.73 -7.83
CA PRO A 266 25.27 -21.62 -7.01
C PRO A 266 24.62 -20.52 -7.86
N GLN A 267 25.23 -20.19 -9.00
CA GLN A 267 24.72 -19.15 -9.89
C GLN A 267 23.40 -19.55 -10.55
N ALA A 268 23.28 -20.81 -10.98
CA ALA A 268 22.03 -21.34 -11.54
C ALA A 268 20.92 -21.45 -10.47
N ALA A 269 21.25 -21.91 -9.27
CA ALA A 269 20.29 -21.99 -8.18
C ALA A 269 19.83 -20.59 -7.74
N LEU A 270 20.76 -19.63 -7.63
CA LEU A 270 20.46 -18.25 -7.27
C LEU A 270 19.58 -17.57 -8.33
N SER A 271 19.82 -17.78 -9.63
CA SER A 271 19.01 -17.17 -10.68
C SER A 271 17.56 -17.69 -10.66
N ILE A 272 17.37 -19.00 -10.48
CA ILE A 272 16.04 -19.61 -10.31
C ILE A 272 15.36 -19.05 -9.06
N LEU A 273 16.10 -18.95 -7.95
CA LEU A 273 15.58 -18.43 -6.69
C LEU A 273 15.13 -16.95 -6.81
N MET A 274 15.92 -16.13 -7.50
CA MET A 274 15.62 -14.72 -7.74
C MET A 274 14.48 -14.52 -8.74
N TYR A 275 14.25 -15.46 -9.66
CA TYR A 275 13.10 -15.47 -10.56
C TYR A 275 11.80 -15.82 -9.82
N CYS A 276 11.84 -16.79 -8.90
CA CYS A 276 10.66 -17.21 -8.13
C CYS A 276 10.14 -16.14 -7.17
N PHE A 277 11.02 -15.31 -6.61
CA PHE A 277 10.65 -14.35 -5.56
C PHE A 277 9.66 -13.26 -6.04
N PRO A 278 9.87 -12.55 -7.16
CA PRO A 278 8.90 -11.62 -7.73
C PRO A 278 7.52 -12.23 -7.98
N LEU A 279 7.46 -13.49 -8.42
CA LEU A 279 6.20 -14.20 -8.65
C LEU A 279 5.40 -14.36 -7.34
N ILE A 280 6.07 -14.70 -6.24
CA ILE A 280 5.41 -14.85 -4.94
C ILE A 280 4.98 -13.49 -4.38
N ILE A 281 5.80 -12.44 -4.54
CA ILE A 281 5.39 -11.09 -4.15
C ILE A 281 4.14 -10.66 -4.95
N GLN A 282 4.10 -10.91 -6.25
CA GLN A 282 2.91 -10.60 -7.07
C GLN A 282 1.66 -11.33 -6.56
N LEU A 283 1.78 -12.61 -6.17
CA LEU A 283 0.66 -13.36 -5.59
C LEU A 283 0.18 -12.75 -4.26
N LEU A 284 1.09 -12.35 -3.39
CA LEU A 284 0.76 -11.68 -2.11
C LEU A 284 0.19 -10.28 -2.33
N ALA A 285 0.69 -9.56 -3.32
CA ALA A 285 0.27 -8.20 -3.66
C ALA A 285 -1.18 -8.14 -4.16
N LYS A 286 -1.71 -9.22 -4.76
CA LYS A 286 -3.15 -9.33 -5.11
C LYS A 286 -4.08 -9.17 -3.91
N SER A 287 -3.60 -9.42 -2.69
CA SER A 287 -4.39 -9.25 -1.46
C SER A 287 -4.30 -7.84 -0.88
N TYR A 288 -3.48 -6.96 -1.47
CA TYR A 288 -3.29 -5.59 -1.02
C TYR A 288 -4.49 -4.72 -1.40
N PRO A 289 -5.07 -3.94 -0.46
CA PRO A 289 -6.26 -3.13 -0.72
C PRO A 289 -5.88 -1.81 -1.40
N GLN A 290 -5.69 -1.82 -2.72
CA GLN A 290 -5.39 -0.64 -3.53
C GLN A 290 -6.47 -0.36 -4.57
N PHE A 291 -6.60 0.92 -4.92
CA PHE A 291 -7.62 1.42 -5.86
C PHE A 291 -7.18 1.35 -7.32
N GLU A 292 -5.87 1.33 -7.56
CA GLU A 292 -5.26 1.37 -8.88
C GLU A 292 -4.17 0.29 -8.97
N GLN A 293 -4.04 -0.33 -10.15
CA GLN A 293 -3.07 -1.40 -10.38
C GLN A 293 -1.63 -0.89 -10.40
N SER A 294 -1.40 0.35 -10.85
CA SER A 294 -0.07 0.98 -10.90
C SER A 294 0.58 1.08 -9.52
N GLU A 295 -0.21 1.39 -8.49
CA GLU A 295 0.24 1.46 -7.10
C GLU A 295 0.68 0.09 -6.55
N VAL A 296 0.07 -1.00 -7.04
CA VAL A 296 0.46 -2.37 -6.68
C VAL A 296 1.82 -2.69 -7.31
N GLU A 297 2.02 -2.32 -8.56
CA GLU A 297 3.29 -2.52 -9.27
C GLU A 297 4.43 -1.75 -8.60
N ILE A 298 4.21 -0.49 -8.25
CA ILE A 298 5.18 0.34 -7.51
C ILE A 298 5.50 -0.30 -6.16
N LEU A 299 4.50 -0.83 -5.45
CA LEU A 299 4.69 -1.54 -4.19
C LEU A 299 5.56 -2.78 -4.37
N ILE A 300 5.25 -3.62 -5.37
CA ILE A 300 6.04 -4.84 -5.69
C ILE A 300 7.49 -4.46 -5.99
N GLN A 301 7.71 -3.46 -6.85
CA GLN A 301 9.04 -2.98 -7.20
C GLN A 301 9.81 -2.48 -5.98
N ARG A 302 9.16 -1.72 -5.10
CA ARG A 302 9.79 -1.20 -3.87
C ARG A 302 10.20 -2.32 -2.92
N TYR A 303 9.32 -3.30 -2.67
CA TYR A 303 9.65 -4.42 -1.79
C TYR A 303 10.72 -5.33 -2.39
N TYR A 304 10.66 -5.57 -3.70
CA TYR A 304 11.70 -6.30 -4.41
C TYR A 304 13.07 -5.61 -4.30
N PHE A 305 13.11 -4.29 -4.48
CA PHE A 305 14.33 -3.50 -4.30
C PHE A 305 14.89 -3.60 -2.87
N VAL A 306 14.04 -3.41 -1.86
CA VAL A 306 14.46 -3.53 -0.44
C VAL A 306 14.98 -4.93 -0.13
N PHE A 307 14.32 -5.97 -0.64
CA PHE A 307 14.78 -7.34 -0.51
C PHE A 307 16.15 -7.56 -1.14
N LEU A 308 16.34 -7.15 -2.40
CA LEU A 308 17.62 -7.25 -3.08
C LEU A 308 18.71 -6.50 -2.32
N TYR A 309 18.40 -5.30 -1.82
CA TYR A 309 19.33 -4.51 -1.03
C TYR A 309 19.77 -5.23 0.24
N ILE A 310 18.81 -5.76 1.02
CA ILE A 310 19.11 -6.49 2.27
C ILE A 310 19.93 -7.74 2.00
N GLN A 311 19.56 -8.54 0.99
CA GLN A 311 20.22 -9.82 0.71
C GLN A 311 21.58 -9.66 0.02
N ALA A 312 21.70 -8.74 -0.93
CA ALA A 312 22.99 -8.45 -1.58
C ALA A 312 23.99 -7.85 -0.59
N THR A 313 23.50 -7.07 0.38
CA THR A 313 24.34 -6.52 1.44
C THR A 313 24.71 -7.59 2.47
N SER A 314 23.76 -8.44 2.87
CA SER A 314 24.02 -9.51 3.86
C SER A 314 25.08 -10.52 3.37
N SER A 315 25.06 -10.87 2.08
CA SER A 315 26.05 -11.75 1.47
C SER A 315 27.48 -11.18 1.44
N ARG A 316 27.65 -9.86 1.63
CA ARG A 316 28.95 -9.18 1.51
C ARG A 316 29.67 -9.04 2.85
N TYR A 317 28.99 -9.27 3.97
CA TYR A 317 29.59 -9.32 5.30
C TYR A 317 29.71 -10.77 5.76
N PRO A 318 30.90 -11.39 5.75
CA PRO A 318 31.09 -12.63 6.49
C PRO A 318 30.81 -12.33 7.96
N ARG A 319 29.70 -12.84 8.49
CA ARG A 319 29.54 -12.92 9.94
C ARG A 319 30.54 -13.97 10.40
N PHE A 320 31.48 -13.51 11.21
CA PHE A 320 32.52 -14.26 11.89
C PHE A 320 32.01 -15.55 12.53
#